data_AF-A0A857D7P0-F1
#
_entry.id   AF-A0A857D7P0-F1
#
_cell.length_a   1.000
_cell.length_b   1.000
_cell.length_c   1.000
_cell.angle_alpha   90.00
_cell.angle_beta   90.00
_cell.angle_gamma   90.00
#
_symmetry.space_group_name_H-M   'P 1'
#
loop_
_entity.id
_entity.type
_entity.pdbx_description
1 polymer ?
#
loop_
_entity_poly.entity_id
_entity_poly.type
_entity_poly.pdbx_seq_one_letter_code
_entity_poly.pdbx_strand_id
1 'polypeptide(L)'
;MLALTYPHIEKSDDQPAHLQRLPRIRVAQIVMDYIAYGWSVEEICRQHLYLTLAEAHAVMGYYFDHQEEIDQEITLEWQQVQENMTNQAAKSPFYVRMKAKGLL
;
A
#
# COMPACT_ATOMS: atom_id res chain seq x y z
N MET A 1 23.29 -22.40 4.06
CA MET A 1 21.82 -22.33 4.02
C MET A 1 21.49 -21.44 2.82
N LEU A 2 20.84 -21.96 1.79
CA LEU A 2 20.42 -21.14 0.64
C LEU A 2 19.21 -20.31 1.11
N ALA A 3 19.35 -19.00 1.17
CA ALA A 3 18.19 -18.13 1.37
C ALA A 3 17.41 -18.13 0.05
N LEU A 4 16.13 -18.51 0.10
CA LEU A 4 15.24 -18.33 -1.05
C LEU A 4 14.97 -16.83 -1.19
N THR A 5 15.34 -16.27 -2.33
CA THR A 5 15.07 -14.86 -2.65
C THR A 5 13.93 -14.81 -3.65
N TYR A 6 12.99 -13.91 -3.43
CA TYR A 6 11.92 -13.65 -4.39
C TYR A 6 12.50 -12.81 -5.54
N PRO A 7 12.47 -13.30 -6.79
CA PRO A 7 12.94 -12.50 -7.90
C PRO A 7 12.11 -11.22 -8.00
N HIS A 8 12.75 -10.10 -8.34
CA HIS A 8 12.10 -8.79 -8.52
C HIS A 8 11.59 -8.08 -7.26
N ILE A 9 11.79 -8.66 -6.06
CA ILE A 9 11.40 -8.05 -4.79
C ILE A 9 12.63 -7.80 -3.95
N GLU A 10 12.70 -6.58 -3.42
CA GLU A 10 13.69 -6.19 -2.44
C GLU A 10 12.98 -5.81 -1.15
N LYS A 11 13.52 -6.28 -0.02
CA LYS A 11 13.10 -5.87 1.31
C LYS A 11 14.35 -5.60 2.13
N SER A 12 14.44 -4.39 2.67
CA SER A 12 15.44 -4.03 3.68
C SER A 12 14.82 -4.16 5.06
N ASP A 13 15.62 -4.44 6.10
CA ASP A 13 15.11 -4.73 7.45
C ASP A 13 14.19 -3.64 8.03
N ASP A 14 14.36 -2.38 7.60
CA ASP A 14 13.62 -1.21 8.11
C ASP A 14 12.65 -0.61 7.07
N GLN A 15 12.45 -1.28 5.92
CA GLN A 15 11.60 -0.77 4.85
C GLN A 15 10.62 -1.83 4.34
N PRO A 16 9.41 -1.41 3.94
CA PRO A 16 8.46 -2.28 3.26
C PRO A 16 9.07 -3.00 2.05
N ALA A 17 8.59 -4.21 1.79
CA ALA A 17 8.95 -4.92 0.57
C ALA A 17 8.48 -4.13 -0.66
N HIS A 18 9.36 -3.94 -1.63
CA HIS A 18 9.08 -3.18 -2.84
C HIS A 18 9.63 -3.87 -4.09
N LEU A 19 9.15 -3.44 -5.25
CA LEU A 19 9.69 -3.92 -6.51
C LEU A 19 11.13 -3.44 -6.69
N GLN A 20 12.02 -4.33 -7.11
CA GLN A 20 13.42 -4.03 -7.40
C GLN A 20 13.55 -2.97 -8.51
N ARG A 21 12.76 -3.10 -9.58
CA ARG A 21 12.80 -2.15 -10.71
C ARG A 21 12.13 -0.82 -10.38
N LEU A 22 11.12 -0.84 -9.52
CA LEU A 22 10.30 0.33 -9.15
C LEU A 22 10.20 0.43 -7.62
N PRO A 23 11.22 0.96 -6.93
CA PRO A 23 11.27 0.98 -5.46
C PRO A 23 10.16 1.78 -4.79
N ARG A 24 9.49 2.65 -5.54
CA ARG A 24 8.32 3.41 -5.05
C ARG A 24 7.06 2.55 -4.92
N ILE A 25 7.04 1.38 -5.55
CA ILE A 25 5.87 0.51 -5.61
C ILE A 25 6.09 -0.61 -4.62
N ARG A 26 5.32 -0.56 -3.54
CA ARG A 26 5.36 -1.52 -2.46
C ARG A 26 4.51 -2.75 -2.76
N VAL A 27 4.91 -3.89 -2.25
CA VAL A 27 4.17 -5.15 -2.33
C VAL A 27 2.78 -4.97 -1.72
N ALA A 28 2.69 -4.35 -0.53
CA ALA A 28 1.42 -4.05 0.14
C ALA A 28 0.43 -3.28 -0.74
N GLN A 29 0.89 -2.36 -1.59
CA GLN A 29 0.01 -1.59 -2.47
C GLN A 29 -0.63 -2.47 -3.56
N ILE A 30 0.15 -3.35 -4.18
CA ILE A 30 -0.35 -4.27 -5.21
C ILE A 30 -1.31 -5.30 -4.58
N VAL A 31 -0.96 -5.79 -3.38
CA VAL A 31 -1.80 -6.73 -2.62
C VAL A 31 -3.10 -6.06 -2.17
N MET A 32 -3.07 -4.78 -1.81
CA MET A 32 -4.29 -4.05 -1.49
C MET A 32 -5.25 -4.00 -2.69
N ASP A 33 -4.74 -3.76 -3.91
CA ASP A 33 -5.56 -3.79 -5.13
C ASP A 33 -6.12 -5.21 -5.39
N TYR A 34 -5.32 -6.25 -5.14
CA TYR A 34 -5.77 -7.64 -5.18
C TYR A 34 -6.93 -7.91 -4.21
N ILE A 35 -6.81 -7.49 -2.94
CA ILE A 35 -7.83 -7.69 -1.91
C ILE A 35 -9.09 -6.87 -2.20
N ALA A 36 -8.92 -5.62 -2.63
CA ALA A 36 -10.02 -4.68 -2.84
C ALA A 36 -10.92 -5.08 -4.00
N TYR A 37 -10.32 -5.57 -5.10
CA TYR A 37 -11.05 -5.86 -6.34
C TYR A 37 -11.20 -7.35 -6.66
N GLY A 38 -10.47 -8.22 -5.96
CA GLY A 38 -10.47 -9.67 -6.23
C GLY A 38 -9.91 -10.02 -7.62
N TRP A 39 -9.01 -9.19 -8.15
CA TRP A 39 -8.44 -9.38 -9.47
C TRP A 39 -7.48 -10.59 -9.53
N SER A 40 -7.42 -11.27 -10.67
CA SER A 40 -6.33 -12.21 -10.94
C SER A 40 -5.01 -11.45 -11.16
N VAL A 41 -3.88 -12.16 -11.18
CA VAL A 41 -2.56 -11.58 -11.45
C VAL A 41 -2.53 -10.95 -12.86
N GLU A 42 -3.19 -11.58 -13.81
CA GLU A 42 -3.33 -11.10 -15.18
C GLU A 42 -4.19 -9.84 -15.25
N GLU A 43 -5.28 -9.76 -14.48
CA GLU A 43 -6.07 -8.54 -14.34
C GLU A 43 -5.24 -7.41 -13.70
N ILE A 44 -4.49 -7.68 -12.63
CA ILE A 44 -3.61 -6.68 -11.98
C ILE A 44 -2.61 -6.12 -13.00
N CYS A 45 -1.97 -6.97 -13.81
CA CYS A 45 -1.05 -6.50 -14.86
C CYS A 45 -1.75 -5.65 -15.92
N ARG A 46 -3.01 -5.95 -16.25
CA ARG A 46 -3.79 -5.14 -17.20
C ARG A 46 -4.13 -3.75 -16.67
N GLN A 47 -4.35 -3.63 -15.36
CA GLN A 47 -4.69 -2.36 -14.71
C GLN A 47 -3.45 -1.54 -14.38
N HIS A 48 -2.35 -2.22 -14.07
CA HIS A 48 -1.04 -1.62 -13.81
C HIS A 48 -0.09 -1.92 -14.96
N LEU A 49 -0.22 -1.18 -16.07
CA LEU A 49 0.60 -1.37 -17.28
C LEU A 49 2.12 -1.26 -17.06
N TYR A 50 2.53 -0.69 -15.93
CA TYR A 50 3.93 -0.63 -15.54
C TYR A 50 4.45 -1.93 -14.92
N LEU A 51 3.58 -2.87 -14.54
CA LEU A 51 3.91 -4.12 -13.87
C LEU A 51 4.08 -5.23 -14.92
N THR A 52 5.18 -5.97 -14.84
CA THR A 52 5.35 -7.16 -15.67
C THR A 52 4.70 -8.38 -15.01
N LEU A 53 4.30 -9.37 -15.82
CA LEU A 53 3.68 -10.59 -15.30
C LEU A 53 4.60 -11.33 -14.30
N ALA A 54 5.91 -11.33 -14.55
CA ALA A 54 6.90 -11.91 -13.65
C ALA A 54 6.96 -11.20 -12.28
N GLU A 55 6.96 -9.86 -12.28
CA GLU A 55 6.90 -9.06 -11.04
C GLU A 55 5.60 -9.33 -10.28
N ALA A 56 4.46 -9.38 -10.98
CA ALA A 56 3.15 -9.61 -10.37
C ALA A 56 3.07 -11.00 -9.70
N HIS A 57 3.54 -12.05 -10.36
CA HIS A 57 3.59 -13.38 -9.75
C HIS A 57 4.59 -13.45 -8.59
N ALA A 58 5.74 -12.78 -8.70
CA ALA A 58 6.68 -12.70 -7.58
C ALA A 58 6.06 -12.02 -6.37
N VAL A 59 5.35 -10.91 -6.58
CA VAL A 59 4.62 -10.17 -5.53
C VAL A 59 3.61 -11.06 -4.83
N MET A 60 2.78 -11.77 -5.60
CA MET A 60 1.79 -12.68 -5.02
C MET A 60 2.45 -13.85 -4.28
N GLY A 61 3.55 -14.39 -4.80
CA GLY A 61 4.34 -15.42 -4.11
C GLY A 61 4.86 -14.92 -2.76
N TYR A 62 5.49 -13.73 -2.74
CA TYR A 62 5.97 -13.11 -1.50
C TYR A 62 4.83 -12.87 -0.51
N TYR A 63 3.70 -12.35 -0.99
CA TYR A 63 2.53 -12.11 -0.16
C TYR A 63 2.01 -13.39 0.48
N PHE A 64 1.83 -14.48 -0.28
CA PHE A 64 1.31 -15.73 0.28
C PHE A 64 2.24 -16.36 1.33
N ASP A 65 3.54 -16.11 1.24
CA ASP A 65 4.50 -16.56 2.24
C ASP A 65 4.63 -15.61 3.45
N HIS A 66 4.19 -14.35 3.31
CA HIS A 66 4.30 -13.28 4.33
C HIS A 66 2.96 -12.56 4.59
N GLN A 67 1.84 -13.29 4.53
CA GLN A 67 0.51 -12.68 4.56
C GLN A 67 0.29 -11.80 5.78
N GLU A 68 0.63 -12.32 6.97
CA GLU A 68 0.44 -11.59 8.23
C GLU A 68 1.21 -10.27 8.27
N GLU A 69 2.44 -10.24 7.74
CA GLU A 69 3.27 -9.03 7.69
C GLU A 69 2.63 -7.98 6.77
N ILE A 70 2.22 -8.38 5.57
CA ILE A 70 1.66 -7.48 4.58
C ILE A 70 0.27 -6.99 5.00
N ASP A 71 -0.57 -7.86 5.55
CA ASP A 71 -1.90 -7.49 6.04
C ASP A 71 -1.81 -6.49 7.21
N GLN A 72 -0.80 -6.65 8.08
CA GLN A 72 -0.50 -5.68 9.13
C GLN A 72 -0.05 -4.34 8.56
N GLU A 73 0.88 -4.34 7.57
CA GLU A 73 1.31 -3.11 6.89
C GLU A 73 0.11 -2.37 6.29
N ILE A 74 -0.74 -3.08 5.54
CA ILE A 74 -1.96 -2.54 4.94
C ILE A 74 -2.86 -1.95 6.03
N THR A 75 -3.14 -2.70 7.09
CA THR A 75 -4.03 -2.25 8.19
C THR A 75 -3.51 -0.98 8.86
N LEU A 76 -2.21 -0.91 9.15
CA LEU A 76 -1.58 0.26 9.75
C LEU A 76 -1.68 1.49 8.84
N GLU A 77 -1.48 1.32 7.54
CA GLU A 77 -1.67 2.42 6.58
C GLU A 77 -3.11 2.94 6.56
N TRP A 78 -4.09 2.03 6.54
CA TRP A 78 -5.50 2.42 6.60
C TRP A 78 -5.83 3.20 7.87
N GLN A 79 -5.32 2.75 9.02
CA GLN A 79 -5.48 3.45 10.30
C GLN A 79 -4.86 4.85 10.26
N GLN A 80 -3.62 4.97 9.76
CA GLN A 80 -2.96 6.27 9.63
C GLN A 80 -3.73 7.22 8.71
N VAL A 81 -4.28 6.73 7.59
CA VAL A 81 -5.12 7.54 6.70
C VAL A 81 -6.40 7.98 7.41
N GLN A 82 -7.06 7.10 8.15
CA GLN A 82 -8.27 7.44 8.92
C GLN A 82 -8.00 8.45 10.03
N GLU A 83 -6.91 8.28 10.79
CA GLU A 83 -6.47 9.24 11.80
C GLU A 83 -6.14 10.60 11.19
N ASN A 84 -5.42 10.60 10.06
CA ASN A 84 -5.11 11.83 9.34
C ASN A 84 -6.37 12.51 8.79
N MET A 85 -7.37 11.76 8.32
CA MET A 85 -8.65 12.32 7.87
C MET A 85 -9.47 12.91 9.03
N THR A 86 -9.52 12.23 10.18
CA THR A 86 -10.21 12.73 11.37
C THR A 86 -9.51 13.95 11.96
N ASN A 87 -8.18 13.97 11.96
CA ASN A 87 -7.38 15.12 12.41
C ASN A 87 -7.39 16.29 11.41
N GLN A 88 -7.41 16.05 10.10
CA GLN A 88 -7.57 17.12 9.08
C GLN A 88 -9.01 17.64 8.99
N ALA A 89 -10.00 16.85 9.43
CA ALA A 89 -11.34 17.34 9.71
C ALA A 89 -11.40 18.28 10.93
N ALA A 90 -10.28 18.51 11.64
CA ALA A 90 -10.11 19.67 12.49
C ALA A 90 -10.18 20.93 11.63
N LYS A 91 -11.42 21.41 11.47
CA LYS A 91 -11.87 22.71 10.98
C LYS A 91 -10.71 23.64 10.64
N SER A 92 -10.55 23.91 9.34
CA SER A 92 -9.57 24.89 8.83
C SER A 92 -9.51 26.13 9.74
N PRO A 93 -8.32 26.71 9.96
CA PRO A 93 -8.18 27.95 10.73
C PRO A 93 -9.16 29.05 10.27
N PHE A 94 -9.52 29.06 8.99
CA PHE A 94 -10.56 29.91 8.43
C PHE A 94 -11.96 29.57 8.98
N TYR A 95 -12.36 28.30 8.97
CA TYR A 95 -13.64 27.85 9.54
C TYR A 95 -13.73 28.20 11.03
N VAL A 96 -12.66 27.97 11.81
CA VAL A 96 -12.62 28.30 13.24
C VAL A 96 -12.82 29.80 13.46
N ARG A 97 -12.15 30.65 12.66
CA ARG A 97 -12.29 32.11 12.71
C ARG A 97 -13.68 32.60 12.29
N MET A 98 -14.28 31.99 11.27
CA MET A 98 -15.63 32.36 10.80
C MET A 98 -16.70 32.01 11.83
N LYS A 99 -16.61 30.82 12.46
CA LYS A 99 -17.51 30.41 13.55
C LYS A 99 -17.38 31.33 14.77
N ALA A 100 -16.16 31.71 15.17
CA ALA A 100 -15.92 32.62 16.29
C ALA A 100 -16.50 34.03 16.07
N LYS A 101 -16.70 34.44 14.81
CA LYS A 101 -17.31 35.71 14.42
C LYS A 101 -18.82 35.65 14.18
N GLY A 102 -19.45 34.47 14.32
CA GLY A 102 -20.90 34.27 14.10
C GLY A 102 -21.33 34.39 12.64
N LEU A 103 -20.41 34.20 11.69
CA LEU A 103 -20.66 34.30 10.25
C LEU A 103 -21.07 32.95 9.61
N LEU A 104 -21.13 31.89 10.43
CA LEU A 104 -21.53 30.51 10.09
C LEU A 104 -22.37 29.92 11.22
#